data_AF-A0A7W7MSU9-F1
#
_entry.id   AF-A0A7W7MSU9-F1
#
_cell.length_a   1.000
_cell.length_b   1.000
_cell.length_c   1.000
_cell.angle_alpha   90.00
_cell.angle_beta   90.00
_cell.angle_gamma   90.00
#
_symmetry.space_group_name_H-M   'P 1'
#
loop_
_entity.id
_entity.type
_entity.pdbx_description
1 polymer ?
#
loop_
_entity_poly.entity_id
_entity_poly.type
_entity_poly.pdbx_seq_one_letter_code
_entity_poly.pdbx_strand_id
1 'polypeptide(L)'
;MSEATQYLVAPGEPDESVTNGFTNPLDVFNYVSPSAWVNDLIETTTGIDIFGYATDALTGEWVALYKFGDAMASLAQTMQQIGIDIQSGVIKVDQTWDGNASDAAYNYFSTLAATVSGQQAALNAATKGYHDAARGAWQLSNQLGNLLQAIADEAIIMGIAAAAGTVTAETGVGAVAGYGVAAYQAIQIIKLVNKASQIINTAGTVILAAFGGGMAFAGQGGDLSAVPLPATPYSAPKANP
;
A
#
# COMPACT_ATOMS: atom_id res chain seq x y z
N MET A 1 14.71 2.01 33.01
CA MET A 1 14.66 1.34 31.69
C MET A 1 13.19 1.19 31.36
N SER A 2 12.79 1.66 30.20
CA SER A 2 11.43 1.52 29.73
C SER A 2 11.31 0.17 29.02
N GLU A 3 10.27 -0.60 29.31
CA GLU A 3 10.13 -1.98 28.84
C GLU A 3 9.97 -2.02 27.32
N ALA A 4 10.77 -2.81 26.60
CA ALA A 4 10.71 -2.88 25.14
C ALA A 4 9.33 -3.26 24.58
N THR A 5 8.55 -4.03 25.34
CA THR A 5 7.19 -4.45 25.00
C THR A 5 6.20 -3.28 24.94
N GLN A 6 6.49 -2.13 25.56
CA GLN A 6 5.63 -0.96 25.52
C GLN A 6 5.44 -0.41 24.09
N TYR A 7 6.35 -0.76 23.18
CA TYR A 7 6.32 -0.35 21.78
C TYR A 7 5.53 -1.31 20.88
N LEU A 8 5.18 -2.50 21.38
CA LEU A 8 4.33 -3.49 20.71
C LEU A 8 2.85 -3.12 20.90
N VAL A 9 2.49 -1.96 20.37
CA VAL A 9 1.12 -1.43 20.40
C VAL A 9 0.32 -1.94 19.20
N ALA A 10 -1.00 -1.91 19.31
CA ALA A 10 -1.87 -2.18 18.17
C ALA A 10 -1.59 -1.16 17.05
N PRO A 11 -1.57 -1.59 15.78
CA PRO A 11 -1.42 -0.67 14.65
C PRO A 11 -2.48 0.43 14.67
N GLY A 12 -2.09 1.64 14.28
CA GLY A 12 -3.00 2.76 14.15
C GLY A 12 -4.02 2.57 13.03
N GLU A 13 -5.08 3.37 13.08
CA GLU A 13 -5.96 3.53 11.93
C GLU A 13 -5.42 4.65 11.02
N PRO A 14 -5.57 4.52 9.70
CA PRO A 14 -5.29 5.62 8.79
C PRO A 14 -6.23 6.81 9.07
N ASP A 15 -5.73 8.03 8.80
CA ASP A 15 -6.43 9.30 9.05
C ASP A 15 -7.90 9.29 8.55
N GLU A 16 -8.82 9.88 9.31
CA GLU A 16 -10.27 9.90 8.98
C GLU A 16 -10.60 10.57 7.64
N SER A 17 -9.75 11.48 7.16
CA SER A 17 -9.84 12.05 5.81
C SER A 17 -9.63 11.02 4.68
N VAL A 18 -9.11 9.85 5.04
CA VAL A 18 -8.81 8.71 4.15
C VAL A 18 -9.98 7.70 4.15
N THR A 19 -10.78 7.61 5.21
CA THR A 19 -11.86 6.60 5.39
C THR A 19 -13.28 7.10 5.07
N ASN A 20 -13.56 8.40 5.08
CA ASN A 20 -14.93 8.94 5.02
C ASN A 20 -15.59 9.06 3.62
N GLY A 21 -14.97 8.55 2.55
CA GLY A 21 -15.36 8.90 1.16
C GLY A 21 -16.17 7.88 0.36
N PHE A 22 -16.59 6.76 0.94
CA PHE A 22 -17.11 5.64 0.15
C PHE A 22 -18.63 5.75 -0.05
N THR A 23 -19.03 6.55 -1.03
CA THR A 23 -20.34 6.36 -1.67
C THR A 23 -20.39 4.92 -2.18
N ASN A 24 -21.45 4.18 -1.82
CA ASN A 24 -21.62 2.81 -2.24
C ASN A 24 -21.55 2.73 -3.78
N PRO A 25 -20.58 2.02 -4.38
CA PRO A 25 -20.46 1.90 -5.83
C PRO A 25 -21.77 1.38 -6.45
N LEU A 26 -22.48 0.52 -5.72
CA LEU A 26 -23.78 -0.03 -6.11
C LEU A 26 -24.88 1.02 -6.26
N ASP A 27 -24.77 2.18 -5.59
CA ASP A 27 -25.72 3.27 -5.77
C ASP A 27 -25.54 4.00 -7.11
N VAL A 28 -24.31 4.04 -7.64
CA VAL A 28 -24.03 4.53 -9.02
C VAL A 28 -24.52 3.52 -10.06
N PHE A 29 -24.48 2.22 -9.74
CA PHE A 29 -24.93 1.14 -10.62
C PHE A 29 -26.46 0.96 -10.69
N ASN A 30 -27.24 1.66 -9.85
CA ASN A 30 -28.70 1.60 -9.91
C ASN A 30 -29.31 2.14 -11.22
N TYR A 31 -28.50 2.75 -12.11
CA TYR A 31 -28.87 3.06 -13.51
C TYR A 31 -28.59 1.87 -14.47
N VAL A 32 -29.02 0.68 -14.05
CA VAL A 32 -28.79 -0.67 -14.60
C VAL A 32 -28.96 -0.82 -16.12
N SER A 33 -29.67 0.08 -16.79
CA SER A 33 -29.64 0.14 -18.24
C SER A 33 -28.32 0.81 -18.67
N PRO A 34 -28.12 2.15 -18.83
CA PRO A 34 -26.92 2.86 -19.36
C PRO A 34 -25.49 2.32 -19.10
N SER A 35 -25.22 1.82 -17.90
CA SER A 35 -23.87 1.43 -17.48
C SER A 35 -23.48 0.00 -17.89
N ALA A 36 -24.44 -0.92 -18.10
CA ALA A 36 -24.16 -2.34 -18.36
C ALA A 36 -23.62 -2.61 -19.78
N TRP A 37 -24.36 -2.24 -20.84
CA TRP A 37 -23.87 -2.05 -22.22
C TRP A 37 -22.57 -1.23 -22.34
N VAL A 38 -22.35 -0.21 -21.51
CA VAL A 38 -21.07 0.53 -21.54
C VAL A 38 -19.93 -0.31 -20.96
N ASN A 39 -20.12 -0.97 -19.82
CA ASN A 39 -19.10 -1.90 -19.29
C ASN A 39 -18.84 -3.05 -20.25
N ASP A 40 -19.89 -3.64 -20.82
CA ASP A 40 -19.81 -4.74 -21.80
C ASP A 40 -19.09 -4.29 -23.09
N LEU A 41 -19.39 -3.09 -23.60
CA LEU A 41 -18.68 -2.50 -24.74
C LEU A 41 -17.20 -2.25 -24.41
N ILE A 42 -16.91 -1.75 -23.22
CA ILE A 42 -15.55 -1.46 -22.75
C ILE A 42 -14.76 -2.76 -22.58
N GLU A 43 -15.31 -3.75 -21.89
CA GLU A 43 -14.70 -5.05 -21.67
C GLU A 43 -14.47 -5.75 -23.02
N THR A 44 -15.45 -5.74 -23.92
CA THR A 44 -15.32 -6.34 -25.25
C THR A 44 -14.29 -5.64 -26.12
N THR A 45 -14.14 -4.31 -26.01
CA THR A 45 -13.22 -3.53 -26.86
C THR A 45 -11.80 -3.46 -26.32
N THR A 46 -11.65 -3.40 -24.99
CA THR A 46 -10.35 -3.18 -24.33
C THR A 46 -9.84 -4.39 -23.55
N GLY A 47 -10.71 -5.37 -23.28
CA GLY A 47 -10.42 -6.52 -22.42
C GLY A 47 -10.37 -6.19 -20.92
N ILE A 48 -10.77 -4.98 -20.52
CA ILE A 48 -10.63 -4.48 -19.15
C ILE A 48 -12.01 -4.24 -18.53
N ASP A 49 -12.32 -4.97 -17.46
CA ASP A 49 -13.45 -4.66 -16.58
C ASP A 49 -13.05 -3.56 -15.59
N ILE A 50 -13.31 -2.31 -15.96
CA ILE A 50 -12.92 -1.13 -15.18
C ILE A 50 -13.73 -1.03 -13.90
N PHE A 51 -15.00 -1.43 -13.95
CA PHE A 51 -15.88 -1.38 -12.80
C PHE A 51 -15.50 -2.48 -11.80
N GLY A 52 -15.14 -3.69 -12.25
CA GLY A 52 -14.56 -4.73 -11.39
C GLY A 52 -13.24 -4.31 -10.75
N TYR A 53 -12.28 -3.81 -11.54
CA TYR A 53 -11.00 -3.33 -11.02
C TYR A 53 -11.14 -2.18 -10.02
N ALA A 54 -12.03 -1.23 -10.31
CA ALA A 54 -12.31 -0.13 -9.41
C ALA A 54 -12.95 -0.66 -8.13
N THR A 55 -13.90 -1.59 -8.20
CA THR A 55 -14.56 -2.15 -7.01
C THR A 55 -13.56 -2.92 -6.14
N ASP A 56 -12.68 -3.74 -6.72
CA ASP A 56 -11.64 -4.45 -5.97
C ASP A 56 -10.60 -3.49 -5.36
N ALA A 57 -10.16 -2.47 -6.11
CA ALA A 57 -9.23 -1.45 -5.60
C ALA A 57 -9.88 -0.50 -4.57
N LEU A 58 -11.19 -0.23 -4.67
CA LEU A 58 -11.99 0.58 -3.75
C LEU A 58 -12.27 -0.17 -2.44
N THR A 59 -12.43 -1.50 -2.50
CA THR A 59 -12.90 -2.30 -1.37
C THR A 59 -11.79 -3.03 -0.59
N GLY A 60 -10.62 -3.28 -1.17
CA GLY A 60 -9.69 -4.28 -0.61
C GLY A 60 -8.30 -3.76 -0.25
N GLU A 61 -7.99 -3.76 1.04
CA GLU A 61 -6.65 -3.95 1.63
C GLU A 61 -5.65 -2.77 1.79
N TRP A 62 -5.95 -1.54 1.35
CA TRP A 62 -5.02 -0.43 1.63
C TRP A 62 -4.86 -0.14 3.14
N VAL A 63 -5.92 -0.34 3.94
CA VAL A 63 -5.87 -0.28 5.41
C VAL A 63 -4.98 -1.38 5.98
N ALA A 64 -5.02 -2.59 5.41
CA ALA A 64 -4.17 -3.70 5.85
C ALA A 64 -2.69 -3.43 5.56
N LEU A 65 -2.38 -2.85 4.38
CA LEU A 65 -1.03 -2.39 4.04
C LEU A 65 -0.52 -1.34 5.04
N TYR A 66 -1.38 -0.37 5.40
CA TYR A 66 -1.04 0.66 6.38
C TYR A 66 -0.75 0.03 7.76
N LYS A 67 -1.66 -0.81 8.25
CA LYS A 67 -1.51 -1.51 9.55
C LYS A 67 -0.26 -2.39 9.60
N PHE A 68 0.12 -3.01 8.48
CA PHE A 68 1.36 -3.76 8.39
C PHE A 68 2.60 -2.85 8.49
N GLY A 69 2.58 -1.69 7.83
CA GLY A 69 3.61 -0.66 7.98
C GLY A 69 3.78 -0.22 9.44
N ASP A 70 2.67 0.09 10.12
CA ASP A 70 2.69 0.47 11.53
C ASP A 70 3.23 -0.63 12.45
N ALA A 71 2.85 -1.90 12.20
CA ALA A 71 3.42 -3.03 12.94
C ALA A 71 4.95 -3.12 12.78
N MET A 72 5.48 -2.83 11.59
CA MET A 72 6.93 -2.78 11.36
C MET A 72 7.59 -1.62 12.11
N ALA A 73 6.92 -0.47 12.23
CA ALA A 73 7.42 0.66 13.00
C ALA A 73 7.52 0.33 14.50
N SER A 74 6.48 -0.30 15.06
CA SER A 74 6.47 -0.80 16.43
C SER A 74 7.59 -1.82 16.68
N LEU A 75 7.81 -2.73 15.74
CA LEU A 75 8.91 -3.68 15.82
C LEU A 75 10.28 -2.97 15.78
N ALA A 76 10.43 -1.94 14.94
CA ALA A 76 11.66 -1.15 14.83
C ALA A 76 12.02 -0.47 16.17
N GLN A 77 11.02 0.13 16.84
CA GLN A 77 11.20 0.75 18.16
C GLN A 77 11.53 -0.29 19.24
N THR A 78 10.88 -1.45 19.18
CA THR A 78 11.16 -2.57 20.09
C THR A 78 12.61 -3.05 19.97
N MET A 79 13.09 -3.27 18.74
CA MET A 79 14.48 -3.69 18.49
C MET A 79 15.49 -2.64 18.97
N GLN A 80 15.21 -1.35 18.75
CA GLN A 80 16.04 -0.27 19.28
C GLN A 80 16.10 -0.33 20.82
N GLN A 81 14.96 -0.49 21.49
CA GLN A 81 14.90 -0.52 22.94
C GLN A 81 15.62 -1.74 23.52
N ILE A 82 15.50 -2.93 22.91
CA ILE A 82 16.25 -4.12 23.32
C ILE A 82 17.75 -3.86 23.26
N GLY A 83 18.25 -3.23 22.18
CA GLY A 83 19.67 -2.86 22.09
C GLY A 83 20.11 -1.90 23.20
N ILE A 84 19.29 -0.87 23.49
CA ILE A 84 19.54 0.07 24.59
C ILE A 84 19.60 -0.65 25.95
N ASP A 85 18.69 -1.57 26.19
CA ASP A 85 18.60 -2.32 27.44
C ASP A 85 19.80 -3.26 27.63
N ILE A 86 20.23 -3.95 26.56
CA ILE A 86 21.46 -4.79 26.57
C ILE A 86 22.69 -3.92 26.85
N GLN A 87 22.86 -2.80 26.14
CA GLN A 87 24.00 -1.89 26.32
C GLN A 87 24.03 -1.30 27.75
N SER A 88 22.86 -0.91 28.25
CA SER A 88 22.76 -0.35 29.59
C SER A 88 23.02 -1.41 30.67
N GLY A 89 22.63 -2.66 30.41
CA GLY A 89 22.93 -3.81 31.27
C GLY A 89 24.43 -4.08 31.35
N VAL A 90 25.12 -4.13 30.20
CA VAL A 90 26.56 -4.43 30.18
C VAL A 90 27.39 -3.32 30.83
N ILE A 91 27.04 -2.04 30.63
CA ILE A 91 27.72 -0.90 31.30
C ILE A 91 27.59 -0.99 32.83
N LYS A 92 26.46 -1.47 33.35
CA LYS A 92 26.27 -1.61 34.80
C LYS A 92 27.12 -2.75 35.39
N VAL A 93 27.22 -3.86 34.67
CA VAL A 93 28.03 -5.01 35.13
C VAL A 93 29.52 -4.66 35.10
N ASP A 94 29.97 -3.99 34.05
CA ASP A 94 31.35 -3.53 33.85
C ASP A 94 31.89 -2.69 35.03
N GLN A 95 31.03 -1.91 35.69
CA GLN A 95 31.40 -1.12 36.88
C GLN A 95 31.82 -1.96 38.11
N THR A 96 31.49 -3.25 38.12
CA THR A 96 31.66 -4.12 39.31
C THR A 96 32.39 -5.43 39.01
N TRP A 97 32.63 -5.73 37.73
CA TRP A 97 33.28 -6.94 37.28
C TRP A 97 34.44 -6.56 36.38
N ASP A 98 35.66 -6.85 36.85
CA ASP A 98 36.90 -6.53 36.13
C ASP A 98 37.62 -7.79 35.62
N GLY A 99 38.51 -7.59 34.64
CA GLY A 99 39.42 -8.59 34.09
C GLY A 99 39.02 -9.12 32.71
N ASN A 100 39.87 -9.96 32.14
CA ASN A 100 39.76 -10.41 30.74
C ASN A 100 38.38 -10.98 30.35
N ALA A 101 37.69 -11.64 31.30
CA ALA A 101 36.35 -12.17 31.07
C ALA A 101 35.28 -11.07 30.96
N SER A 102 35.43 -10.02 31.76
CA SER A 102 34.57 -8.84 31.70
C SER A 102 34.77 -8.08 30.39
N ASP A 103 36.01 -7.82 29.97
CA ASP A 103 36.31 -7.16 28.69
C ASP A 103 35.72 -7.93 27.49
N ALA A 104 35.83 -9.26 27.51
CA ALA A 104 35.27 -10.11 26.47
C ALA A 104 33.73 -10.05 26.47
N ALA A 105 33.09 -10.01 27.65
CA ALA A 105 31.64 -9.89 27.77
C ALA A 105 31.16 -8.51 27.31
N TYR A 106 31.86 -7.44 27.69
CA TYR A 106 31.59 -6.08 27.28
C TYR A 106 31.56 -5.95 25.76
N ASN A 107 32.60 -6.43 25.09
CA ASN A 107 32.69 -6.40 23.63
C ASN A 107 31.58 -7.22 22.95
N TYR A 108 31.29 -8.41 23.46
CA TYR A 108 30.25 -9.27 22.92
C TYR A 108 28.86 -8.63 23.01
N PHE A 109 28.45 -8.20 24.20
CA PHE A 109 27.11 -7.66 24.43
C PHE A 109 26.94 -6.26 23.84
N SER A 110 28.00 -5.44 23.78
CA SER A 110 27.95 -4.16 23.06
C SER A 110 27.77 -4.36 21.55
N THR A 111 28.43 -5.38 20.99
CA THR A 111 28.22 -5.77 19.58
C THR A 111 26.79 -6.27 19.36
N LEU A 112 26.29 -7.13 20.24
CA LEU A 112 24.91 -7.62 20.18
C LEU A 112 23.89 -6.46 20.27
N ALA A 113 24.09 -5.52 21.20
CA ALA A 113 23.26 -4.34 21.35
C ALA A 113 23.23 -3.49 20.08
N ALA A 114 24.40 -3.22 19.50
CA ALA A 114 24.53 -2.47 18.25
C ALA A 114 23.82 -3.19 17.08
N THR A 115 24.03 -4.50 16.93
CA THR A 115 23.42 -5.29 15.86
C THR A 115 21.90 -5.35 15.97
N VAL A 116 21.36 -5.58 17.18
CA VAL A 116 19.91 -5.63 17.41
C VAL A 116 19.27 -4.26 17.17
N SER A 117 19.84 -3.18 17.73
CA SER A 117 19.32 -1.83 17.50
C SER A 117 19.42 -1.38 16.04
N GLY A 118 20.46 -1.82 15.32
CA GLY A 118 20.68 -1.51 13.91
C GLY A 118 19.59 -2.01 12.97
N GLN A 119 18.83 -3.05 13.35
CA GLN A 119 17.70 -3.55 12.57
C GLN A 119 16.58 -2.51 12.40
N GLN A 120 16.51 -1.51 13.30
CA GLN A 120 15.54 -0.42 13.25
C GLN A 120 15.54 0.30 11.88
N ALA A 121 16.70 0.54 11.29
CA ALA A 121 16.80 1.28 10.04
C ALA A 121 16.07 0.58 8.89
N ALA A 122 16.25 -0.73 8.79
CA ALA A 122 15.64 -1.56 7.76
C ALA A 122 14.12 -1.68 7.95
N LEU A 123 13.67 -1.86 9.20
CA LEU A 123 12.23 -1.90 9.55
C LEU A 123 11.52 -0.56 9.30
N ASN A 124 12.19 0.57 9.58
CA ASN A 124 11.67 1.90 9.25
C ASN A 124 11.59 2.15 7.75
N ALA A 125 12.55 1.64 6.97
CA ALA A 125 12.49 1.70 5.51
C ALA A 125 11.30 0.90 4.96
N ALA A 126 11.06 -0.30 5.51
CA ALA A 126 9.89 -1.11 5.17
C ALA A 126 8.57 -0.39 5.54
N THR A 127 8.48 0.16 6.75
CA THR A 127 7.34 0.99 7.22
C THR A 127 6.98 2.06 6.20
N LYS A 128 7.98 2.85 5.76
CA LYS A 128 7.78 3.90 4.76
C LYS A 128 7.24 3.34 3.44
N GLY A 129 7.80 2.23 2.96
CA GLY A 129 7.35 1.57 1.73
C GLY A 129 5.88 1.15 1.79
N TYR A 130 5.47 0.51 2.88
CA TYR A 130 4.07 0.08 3.08
C TYR A 130 3.11 1.26 3.24
N HIS A 131 3.49 2.33 3.94
CA HIS A 131 2.67 3.54 4.05
C HIS A 131 2.52 4.26 2.70
N ASP A 132 3.58 4.33 1.90
CA ASP A 132 3.53 4.91 0.56
C ASP A 132 2.66 4.06 -0.38
N ALA A 133 2.73 2.72 -0.28
CA ALA A 133 1.84 1.81 -1.02
C ALA A 133 0.37 1.96 -0.62
N ALA A 134 0.08 2.02 0.68
CA ALA A 134 -1.27 2.23 1.19
C ALA A 134 -1.85 3.56 0.69
N ARG A 135 -1.06 4.65 0.74
CA ARG A 135 -1.45 5.96 0.20
C ARG A 135 -1.67 5.91 -1.31
N GLY A 136 -0.81 5.22 -2.05
CA GLY A 136 -0.94 5.04 -3.49
C GLY A 136 -2.21 4.28 -3.87
N ALA A 137 -2.51 3.19 -3.17
CA ALA A 137 -3.73 2.40 -3.35
C ALA A 137 -4.99 3.24 -3.04
N TRP A 138 -4.96 4.05 -1.97
CA TRP A 138 -6.05 4.97 -1.66
C TRP A 138 -6.24 6.06 -2.74
N GLN A 139 -5.16 6.69 -3.21
CA GLN A 139 -5.21 7.70 -4.27
C GLN A 139 -5.75 7.11 -5.58
N LEU A 140 -5.35 5.88 -5.91
CA LEU A 140 -5.86 5.12 -7.05
C LEU A 140 -7.38 4.94 -6.92
N SER A 141 -7.83 4.43 -5.77
CA SER A 141 -9.25 4.24 -5.46
C SER A 141 -10.07 5.52 -5.68
N ASN A 142 -9.63 6.66 -5.14
CA ASN A 142 -10.31 7.95 -5.33
C ASN A 142 -10.33 8.41 -6.79
N GLN A 143 -9.22 8.26 -7.52
CA GLN A 143 -9.15 8.63 -8.93
C GLN A 143 -10.06 7.75 -9.79
N LEU A 144 -10.10 6.45 -9.52
CA LEU A 144 -11.02 5.53 -10.19
C LEU A 144 -12.47 5.88 -9.90
N GLY A 145 -12.84 6.15 -8.65
CA GLY A 145 -14.19 6.59 -8.29
C GLY A 145 -14.64 7.83 -9.06
N ASN A 146 -13.78 8.86 -9.16
CA ASN A 146 -14.07 10.06 -9.94
C ASN A 146 -14.21 9.78 -11.44
N LEU A 147 -13.40 8.87 -11.99
CA LEU A 147 -13.50 8.49 -13.40
C LEU A 147 -14.75 7.67 -13.69
N LEU A 148 -15.14 6.77 -12.78
CA LEU A 148 -16.38 6.02 -12.89
C LEU A 148 -17.60 6.95 -12.90
N GLN A 149 -17.61 7.96 -12.02
CA GLN A 149 -18.67 8.97 -12.02
C GLN A 149 -18.73 9.71 -13.36
N ALA A 150 -17.60 10.16 -13.89
CA ALA A 150 -17.54 10.82 -15.19
C ALA A 150 -18.00 9.90 -16.33
N ILE A 151 -17.64 8.61 -16.32
CA ILE A 151 -18.11 7.62 -17.30
C ILE A 151 -19.63 7.46 -17.21
N ALA A 152 -20.19 7.40 -15.99
CA ALA A 152 -21.62 7.27 -15.77
C ALA A 152 -22.39 8.49 -16.29
N ASP A 153 -21.90 9.70 -16.05
CA ASP A 153 -22.50 10.95 -16.54
C ASP A 153 -22.54 10.97 -18.08
N GLU A 154 -21.43 10.63 -18.74
CA GLU A 154 -21.36 10.55 -20.20
C GLU A 154 -22.27 9.46 -20.76
N ALA A 155 -22.38 8.31 -20.09
CA ALA A 155 -23.27 7.22 -20.48
C ALA A 155 -24.75 7.60 -20.39
N ILE A 156 -25.15 8.36 -19.37
CA ILE A 156 -26.51 8.90 -19.25
C ILE A 156 -26.83 9.83 -20.41
N ILE A 157 -25.92 10.77 -20.73
CA ILE A 157 -26.11 11.69 -21.86
C ILE A 157 -26.19 10.93 -23.18
N MET A 158 -25.32 9.92 -23.37
CA MET A 158 -25.36 9.06 -24.55
C MET A 158 -26.71 8.36 -24.71
N GLY A 159 -27.22 7.75 -23.65
CA GLY A 159 -28.51 7.05 -23.66
C GLY A 159 -29.68 7.97 -24.02
N ILE A 160 -29.70 9.17 -23.43
CA ILE A 160 -30.71 10.20 -23.75
C ILE A 160 -30.61 10.63 -25.22
N ALA A 161 -29.39 10.88 -25.71
CA ALA A 161 -29.15 11.31 -27.09
C ALA A 161 -29.52 10.23 -28.11
N ALA A 162 -29.21 8.97 -27.84
CA ALA A 162 -29.57 7.83 -28.69
C ALA A 162 -31.09 7.61 -28.74
N ALA A 163 -31.77 7.71 -27.60
CA ALA A 163 -33.22 7.63 -27.53
C ALA A 163 -33.90 8.77 -28.30
N ALA A 164 -33.44 10.01 -28.08
CA ALA A 164 -33.93 11.18 -28.81
C ALA A 164 -33.69 11.05 -30.33
N GLY A 165 -32.51 10.58 -30.74
CA GLY A 165 -32.18 10.33 -32.14
C GLY A 165 -33.08 9.29 -32.81
N THR A 166 -33.47 8.25 -32.06
CA THR A 166 -34.38 7.21 -32.53
C THR A 166 -35.81 7.75 -32.68
N VAL A 167 -36.32 8.46 -31.67
CA VAL A 167 -37.67 9.06 -31.69
C VAL A 167 -37.82 10.10 -32.79
N THR A 168 -36.75 10.87 -33.06
CA THR A 168 -36.76 11.93 -34.07
C THR A 168 -36.21 11.49 -35.41
N ALA A 169 -35.98 10.18 -35.60
CA ALA A 169 -35.38 9.64 -36.82
C ALA A 169 -36.21 9.93 -38.08
N GLU A 170 -37.54 9.95 -37.95
CA GLU A 170 -38.48 10.26 -39.04
C GLU A 170 -38.33 11.70 -39.57
N THR A 171 -37.75 12.61 -38.77
CA THR A 171 -37.53 14.01 -39.16
C THR A 171 -36.23 14.21 -39.97
N GLY A 172 -35.41 13.17 -40.13
CA GLY A 172 -34.11 13.21 -40.81
C GLY A 172 -33.01 13.99 -40.07
N VAL A 173 -33.31 15.20 -39.58
CA VAL A 173 -32.41 16.05 -38.79
C VAL A 173 -32.20 15.48 -37.38
N GLY A 174 -33.26 14.91 -36.80
CA GLY A 174 -33.23 14.35 -35.46
C GLY A 174 -32.34 13.12 -35.30
N ALA A 175 -32.32 12.21 -36.28
CA ALA A 175 -31.40 11.08 -36.31
C ALA A 175 -29.93 11.56 -36.32
N VAL A 176 -29.59 12.51 -37.19
CA VAL A 176 -28.20 12.98 -37.33
C VAL A 176 -27.72 13.68 -36.06
N ALA A 177 -28.56 14.52 -35.45
CA ALA A 177 -28.22 15.21 -34.21
C ALA A 177 -28.11 14.25 -33.01
N GLY A 178 -29.10 13.37 -32.82
CA GLY A 178 -29.13 12.45 -31.67
C GLY A 178 -28.05 11.38 -31.71
N TYR A 179 -27.87 10.71 -32.86
CA TYR A 179 -26.79 9.72 -33.00
C TYR A 179 -25.40 10.36 -33.05
N GLY A 180 -25.28 11.59 -33.58
CA GLY A 180 -24.03 12.35 -33.55
C GLY A 180 -23.57 12.68 -32.13
N VAL A 181 -24.49 13.13 -31.27
CA VAL A 181 -24.20 13.35 -29.84
C VAL A 181 -23.87 12.04 -29.14
N ALA A 182 -24.63 10.97 -29.38
CA ALA A 182 -24.33 9.66 -28.80
C ALA A 182 -22.93 9.14 -29.19
N ALA A 183 -22.53 9.28 -30.46
CA ALA A 183 -21.20 8.91 -30.94
C ALA A 183 -20.09 9.76 -30.30
N TYR A 184 -20.33 11.06 -30.12
CA TYR A 184 -19.39 11.94 -29.43
C TYR A 184 -19.18 11.52 -27.97
N GLN A 185 -20.26 11.22 -27.24
CA GLN A 185 -20.17 10.74 -25.86
C GLN A 185 -19.45 9.38 -25.77
N ALA A 186 -19.63 8.50 -26.76
CA ALA A 186 -18.90 7.23 -26.81
C ALA A 186 -17.39 7.44 -26.89
N ILE A 187 -16.94 8.44 -27.68
CA ILE A 187 -15.52 8.82 -27.76
C ILE A 187 -15.02 9.36 -26.41
N GLN A 188 -15.83 10.14 -25.69
CA GLN A 188 -15.42 10.67 -24.38
C GLN A 188 -15.27 9.56 -23.34
N ILE A 189 -16.21 8.60 -23.32
CA ILE A 189 -16.10 7.41 -22.47
C ILE A 189 -14.79 6.66 -22.78
N ILE A 190 -14.48 6.39 -24.05
CA ILE A 190 -13.23 5.72 -24.44
C ILE A 190 -11.98 6.47 -23.93
N LYS A 191 -11.99 7.81 -23.93
CA LYS A 191 -10.87 8.60 -23.38
C LYS A 191 -10.75 8.47 -21.87
N LEU A 192 -11.86 8.52 -21.14
CA LEU A 192 -11.89 8.36 -19.69
C LEU A 192 -11.40 6.96 -19.28
N VAL A 193 -11.79 5.94 -20.05
CA VAL A 193 -11.30 4.56 -19.92
C VAL A 193 -9.79 4.47 -20.11
N ASN A 194 -9.26 5.03 -21.19
CA ASN A 194 -7.81 5.02 -21.44
C ASN A 194 -7.04 5.71 -20.31
N LYS A 195 -7.61 6.78 -19.74
CA LYS A 195 -7.05 7.46 -18.57
C LYS A 195 -7.07 6.56 -17.33
N ALA A 196 -8.15 5.83 -17.07
CA ALA A 196 -8.23 4.86 -15.98
C ALA A 196 -7.14 3.78 -16.12
N SER A 197 -6.97 3.21 -17.32
CA SER A 197 -5.93 2.21 -17.61
C SER A 197 -4.52 2.74 -17.36
N GLN A 198 -4.22 4.00 -17.71
CA GLN A 198 -2.91 4.60 -17.43
C GLN A 198 -2.65 4.77 -15.93
N ILE A 199 -3.68 5.18 -15.17
CA ILE A 199 -3.57 5.37 -13.72
C ILE A 199 -3.36 4.01 -13.03
N ILE A 200 -4.10 2.97 -13.43
CA ILE A 200 -3.95 1.60 -12.90
C ILE A 200 -2.51 1.09 -13.12
N ASN A 201 -1.99 1.20 -14.35
CA ASN A 201 -0.63 0.74 -14.67
C ASN A 201 0.45 1.51 -13.87
N THR A 202 0.25 2.82 -13.68
CA THR A 202 1.16 3.65 -12.90
C THR A 202 1.14 3.24 -11.42
N ALA A 203 -0.05 3.04 -10.85
CA ALA A 203 -0.22 2.63 -9.46
C ALA A 203 0.33 1.22 -9.19
N GLY A 204 0.13 0.28 -10.11
CA GLY A 204 0.70 -1.07 -10.01
C GLY A 204 2.23 -1.06 -9.87
N THR A 205 2.91 -0.14 -10.57
CA THR A 205 4.37 0.01 -10.46
C THR A 205 4.80 0.47 -9.07
N VAL A 206 4.05 1.38 -8.44
CA VAL A 206 4.34 1.87 -7.08
C VAL A 206 4.12 0.79 -6.03
N ILE A 207 3.02 0.04 -6.14
CA ILE A 207 2.69 -1.06 -5.23
C ILE A 207 3.75 -2.17 -5.34
N LEU A 208 4.12 -2.57 -6.56
CA LEU A 208 5.16 -3.56 -6.80
C LEU A 208 6.55 -3.09 -6.32
N ALA A 209 6.86 -1.79 -6.42
CA ALA A 209 8.10 -1.25 -5.87
C ALA A 209 8.14 -1.34 -4.34
N ALA A 210 7.01 -1.13 -3.65
CA ALA A 210 6.93 -1.29 -2.21
C ALA A 210 7.12 -2.75 -1.77
N PHE A 211 6.47 -3.70 -2.47
CA PHE A 211 6.70 -5.12 -2.26
C PHE A 211 8.14 -5.55 -2.61
N GLY A 212 8.72 -4.98 -3.66
CA GLY A 212 10.12 -5.17 -4.03
C GLY A 212 11.08 -4.68 -2.95
N GLY A 213 10.78 -3.55 -2.30
CA GLY A 213 11.51 -3.07 -1.12
C GLY A 213 11.37 -4.01 0.08
N GLY A 214 10.16 -4.52 0.34
CA GLY A 214 9.89 -5.53 1.37
C GLY A 214 10.56 -6.88 1.11
N MET A 215 10.63 -7.32 -0.16
CA MET A 215 11.37 -8.52 -0.56
C MET A 215 12.88 -8.29 -0.57
N ALA A 216 13.37 -7.09 -0.87
CA ALA A 216 14.76 -6.73 -0.67
C ALA A 216 15.11 -6.74 0.82
N PHE A 217 14.18 -6.36 1.71
CA PHE A 217 14.29 -6.59 3.15
C PHE A 217 14.24 -8.08 3.49
N ALA A 218 13.37 -8.89 2.89
CA ALA A 218 13.38 -10.34 3.10
C ALA A 218 14.60 -11.04 2.49
N GLY A 219 15.29 -10.41 1.52
CA GLY A 219 16.57 -10.86 0.96
C GLY A 219 17.77 -10.40 1.78
N GLN A 220 17.72 -9.18 2.33
CA GLN A 220 18.73 -8.63 3.26
C GLN A 220 18.54 -9.12 4.71
N GLY A 221 17.34 -9.58 5.06
CA GLY A 221 16.97 -10.19 6.34
C GLY A 221 16.76 -11.71 6.24
N GLY A 222 16.70 -12.25 5.02
CA GLY A 222 16.79 -13.69 4.73
C GLY A 222 18.23 -14.14 4.56
N ASP A 223 19.13 -13.23 4.20
CA ASP A 223 20.54 -13.38 4.54
C ASP A 223 20.79 -12.88 5.96
N LEU A 224 20.41 -13.70 6.95
CA LEU A 224 20.75 -13.48 8.36
C LEU A 224 22.25 -13.36 8.62
N SER A 225 23.12 -13.58 7.60
CA SER A 225 24.55 -13.33 7.67
C SER A 225 24.94 -11.88 7.36
N ALA A 226 24.07 -11.08 6.75
CA ALA A 226 24.32 -9.66 6.44
C ALA A 226 24.23 -8.74 7.65
N VAL A 227 23.46 -9.15 8.67
CA VAL A 227 23.44 -8.55 10.01
C VAL A 227 23.97 -9.62 10.96
N PRO A 228 25.31 -9.85 11.01
CA PRO A 228 25.86 -10.96 11.77
C PRO A 228 25.59 -10.71 13.25
N LEU A 229 24.55 -11.38 13.76
CA LEU A 229 24.49 -11.68 15.19
C LEU A 229 25.78 -12.42 15.55
N PRO A 230 26.30 -12.27 16.77
CA PRO A 230 27.48 -13.00 17.17
C PRO A 230 27.31 -14.49 16.85
N ALA A 231 28.15 -15.03 15.96
CA ALA A 231 28.00 -16.37 15.39
C ALA A 231 28.15 -17.49 16.44
N THR A 232 28.60 -17.14 17.64
CA THR A 232 28.75 -18.05 18.77
C THR A 232 28.13 -17.42 20.02
N PRO A 233 27.59 -18.23 20.95
CA PRO A 233 27.27 -17.75 22.29
C PRO A 233 28.51 -17.16 22.96
N TYR A 234 28.32 -16.24 23.90
CA TYR A 234 29.43 -15.76 24.72
C TYR A 234 30.19 -16.93 25.35
N SER A 235 31.52 -16.93 25.19
CA SER A 235 32.43 -17.86 25.83
C SER A 235 33.46 -17.06 26.61
N ALA A 236 33.52 -17.26 27.93
CA ALA A 236 34.56 -16.65 28.73
C ALA A 236 35.96 -17.11 28.28
N PRO A 237 36.98 -16.24 28.34
CA PRO A 237 38.37 -16.64 28.12
C PRO A 237 38.74 -17.78 29.08
N LYS A 238 39.40 -18.83 28.57
CA LYS A 238 39.94 -19.88 29.43
C LYS A 238 41.07 -19.28 30.27
N ALA A 239 41.06 -19.53 31.58
CA ALA A 239 42.21 -19.27 32.42
C ALA A 239 43.37 -20.13 31.88
N ASN A 240 44.47 -19.50 31.46
CA ASN A 240 45.70 -20.23 31.22
C ASN A 240 46.17 -20.79 32.58
N PRO A 241 46.43 -22.11 32.69
CA PRO A 241 46.95 -22.70 33.92
C PRO A 241 48.34 -22.16 34.27
#